data_AF-A0A2V5QHZ3-F1
#
_entry.id   AF-A0A2V5QHZ3-F1
#
_cell.length_a   1.000
_cell.length_b   1.000
_cell.length_c   1.000
_cell.angle_alpha   90.00
_cell.angle_beta   90.00
_cell.angle_gamma   90.00
#
_symmetry.space_group_name_H-M   'P 1'
#
loop_
_entity.id
_entity.type
_entity.pdbx_description
1 polymer ?
#
loop_
_entity_poly.entity_id
_entity_poly.type
_entity_poly.pdbx_seq_one_letter_code
_entity_poly.pdbx_strand_id
1 'polypeptide(L)'
;MLAPKANTAEQRGRLNDLKDLLALLSGLEAHSAKEIARYLKLVDPVIAGKQRFDRSLFKDANGPVTAEQIYVNQKVSDLISKAEMEQNDYRRGKKPNVFFGLQKRYFGMTFGVFTFNTIVLIASTLALLVLLHWILRKQLEVVRRS
;
A
#
# COMPACT_ATOMS: atom_id res chain seq x y z
N MET A 1 9.73 10.68 17.57
CA MET A 1 9.45 9.74 18.68
C MET A 1 10.74 8.97 18.96
N LEU A 2 11.40 9.20 20.10
CA LEU A 2 12.60 8.44 20.49
C LEU A 2 12.18 7.07 21.02
N ALA A 3 12.86 6.00 20.59
CA ALA A 3 12.66 4.66 21.14
C ALA A 3 12.92 4.66 22.66
N PRO A 4 12.10 3.94 23.46
CA PRO A 4 12.32 3.84 24.90
C PRO A 4 13.70 3.22 25.19
N LYS A 5 14.52 3.92 25.99
CA LYS A 5 15.84 3.41 26.38
C LYS A 5 15.66 2.13 27.22
N ALA A 6 16.38 1.08 26.85
CA ALA A 6 16.45 -0.17 27.61
C ALA A 6 17.20 0.08 28.94
N ASN A 7 16.44 0.28 30.01
CA ASN A 7 16.96 0.75 31.29
C ASN A 7 17.31 -0.40 32.25
N THR A 8 16.79 -1.61 32.04
CA THR A 8 17.12 -2.81 32.85
C THR A 8 18.06 -3.78 32.13
N ALA A 9 18.77 -4.62 32.88
CA ALA A 9 19.68 -5.64 32.32
C ALA A 9 18.96 -6.62 31.38
N GLU A 10 17.74 -7.02 31.74
CA GLU A 10 16.88 -7.87 30.89
C GLU A 10 16.44 -7.16 29.60
N GLN A 11 16.06 -5.88 29.68
CA GLN A 11 15.70 -5.09 28.50
C GLN A 11 16.90 -4.91 27.55
N ARG A 12 18.12 -4.78 28.09
CA ARG A 12 19.34 -4.70 27.28
C ARG A 12 19.68 -6.04 26.63
N GLY A 13 19.52 -7.16 27.35
CA GLY A 13 19.66 -8.50 26.79
C GLY A 13 18.68 -8.73 25.64
N ARG A 14 17.40 -8.42 25.85
CA ARG A 14 16.37 -8.51 24.80
C ARG A 14 16.66 -7.61 23.61
N LEU A 15 17.15 -6.40 23.84
CA LEU A 15 17.53 -5.48 22.76
C LEU A 15 18.69 -6.03 21.93
N ASN A 16 19.67 -6.66 22.58
CA ASN A 16 20.79 -7.28 21.87
C ASN A 16 20.33 -8.50 21.06
N ASP A 17 19.49 -9.37 21.63
CA ASP A 17 18.90 -10.50 20.93
C ASP A 17 18.13 -10.04 19.67
N LEU A 18 17.35 -8.96 19.76
CA LEU A 18 16.61 -8.40 18.63
C LEU A 18 17.51 -7.75 17.58
N LYS A 19 18.63 -7.14 17.99
CA LYS A 19 19.63 -6.58 17.06
C LYS A 19 20.35 -7.68 16.29
N ASP A 20 20.76 -8.74 16.99
CA ASP A 20 21.43 -9.88 16.38
C ASP A 20 20.49 -10.65 15.45
N LEU A 21 19.22 -10.78 15.83
CA LEU A 21 18.16 -11.32 14.99
C LEU A 21 17.97 -10.49 13.72
N LEU A 22 17.91 -9.15 13.84
CA LEU A 22 17.74 -8.26 12.69
C LEU A 22 18.91 -8.38 11.71
N ALA A 23 20.14 -8.40 12.23
CA ALA A 23 21.33 -8.59 11.41
C ALA A 23 21.29 -9.94 10.66
N LEU A 24 20.83 -11.00 11.34
CA LEU A 24 20.69 -12.33 10.72
C LEU A 24 19.58 -12.35 9.66
N LEU A 25 18.42 -11.76 9.93
CA LEU A 25 17.30 -11.68 8.98
C LEU A 25 17.67 -10.89 7.72
N SER A 26 18.43 -9.80 7.86
CA SER A 26 18.85 -8.95 6.73
C SER A 26 19.83 -9.66 5.79
N GLY A 27 20.52 -10.69 6.27
CA GLY A 27 21.41 -11.54 5.48
C GLY A 27 20.92 -12.98 5.39
N LEU A 28 19.64 -13.25 5.62
CA LEU A 28 19.12 -14.62 5.65
C LEU A 28 19.05 -15.17 4.24
N GLU A 29 19.82 -16.22 4.00
CA GLU A 29 19.89 -16.93 2.73
C GLU A 29 19.49 -18.39 2.92
N ALA A 30 18.88 -19.00 1.91
CA ALA A 30 18.56 -20.42 1.91
C ALA A 30 18.55 -20.98 0.49
N HIS A 31 18.48 -22.31 0.38
CA HIS A 31 18.42 -22.98 -0.92
C HIS A 31 17.00 -22.96 -1.51
N SER A 32 15.97 -22.67 -0.72
CA SER A 32 14.58 -22.61 -1.19
C SER A 32 13.65 -21.75 -0.34
N ALA A 33 12.53 -21.31 -0.93
CA ALA A 33 11.46 -20.59 -0.22
C ALA A 33 10.92 -21.33 1.02
N LYS A 34 10.91 -22.67 0.96
CA LYS A 34 10.44 -23.52 2.05
C LYS A 34 11.38 -23.48 3.26
N GLU A 35 12.68 -23.34 3.03
CA GLU A 35 13.68 -23.20 4.08
C GLU A 35 13.63 -21.81 4.70
N ILE A 36 13.48 -20.75 3.90
CA ILE A 36 13.26 -19.39 4.42
C ILE A 36 12.03 -19.35 5.32
N ALA A 37 10.91 -19.96 4.90
CA ALA A 37 9.70 -20.05 5.72
C ALA A 37 9.91 -20.84 7.02
N ARG A 38 10.79 -21.86 7.01
CA ARG A 38 11.16 -22.61 8.23
C ARG A 38 11.97 -21.72 9.18
N TYR A 39 12.95 -20.99 8.67
CA TYR A 39 13.76 -20.06 9.46
C TYR A 39 12.92 -18.93 10.06
N LEU A 40 11.99 -18.36 9.30
CA LEU A 40 11.06 -17.32 9.80
C LEU A 40 10.19 -17.83 10.96
N LYS A 41 9.72 -19.08 10.92
CA LYS A 41 8.97 -19.68 12.04
C LYS A 41 9.79 -19.83 13.31
N LEU A 42 11.11 -19.97 13.21
CA LEU A 42 12.01 -20.01 14.38
C LEU A 42 12.23 -18.62 14.99
N VAL A 43 11.98 -17.57 14.20
CA VAL A 43 12.12 -16.17 14.62
C VAL A 43 10.89 -15.66 15.38
N ASP A 44 9.68 -16.10 15.01
CA ASP A 44 8.42 -15.74 15.67
C ASP A 44 8.46 -15.81 17.22
N PRO A 45 8.95 -16.89 17.87
CA PRO A 45 9.03 -16.96 19.33
C PRO A 45 10.08 -16.01 19.94
N VAL A 46 11.13 -15.63 19.20
CA VAL A 46 12.15 -14.66 19.64
C VAL A 46 11.54 -13.25 19.66
N ILE A 47 10.81 -12.87 18.61
CA ILE A 47 10.10 -11.58 18.53
C ILE A 47 9.03 -11.49 19.63
N ALA A 48 8.29 -12.57 19.84
CA ALA A 48 7.29 -12.67 20.91
C ALA A 48 7.88 -12.60 22.33
N GLY A 49 9.22 -12.63 22.47
CA GLY A 49 9.92 -12.61 23.75
C GLY A 49 9.77 -13.91 24.55
N LYS A 50 9.39 -15.01 23.89
CA LYS A 50 9.19 -16.33 24.51
C LYS A 50 10.47 -17.15 24.59
N GLN A 51 11.45 -16.87 23.71
CA GLN A 51 12.77 -17.50 23.74
C GLN A 51 13.88 -16.47 23.47
N ARG A 52 15.10 -16.79 23.90
CA ARG A 52 16.30 -16.03 23.51
C ARG A 52 16.73 -16.36 22.09
N PHE A 53 17.41 -15.41 21.46
CA PHE A 53 17.97 -15.64 20.14
C PHE A 53 19.12 -16.64 20.20
N ASP A 54 19.09 -17.66 19.34
CA ASP A 54 20.17 -18.62 19.18
C ASP A 54 20.61 -18.66 17.70
N ARG A 55 21.81 -18.12 17.44
CA ARG A 55 22.42 -18.07 16.12
C ARG A 55 22.75 -19.47 15.57
N SER A 56 22.91 -20.47 16.45
CA SER A 56 23.30 -21.81 16.03
C SER A 56 22.24 -22.52 15.19
N LEU A 57 20.97 -22.14 15.35
CA LEU A 57 19.83 -22.66 14.58
C LEU A 57 19.81 -22.23 13.12
N PHE A 58 20.68 -21.27 12.74
CA PHE A 58 20.76 -20.67 11.41
C PHE A 58 22.12 -20.95 10.74
N LYS A 59 22.92 -21.89 11.27
CA LYS A 59 24.24 -22.23 10.70
C LYS A 59 24.20 -22.72 9.26
N ASP A 60 23.09 -23.34 8.87
CA ASP A 60 22.86 -23.87 7.52
C ASP A 60 22.14 -22.85 6.61
N ALA A 61 21.92 -21.62 7.06
CA ALA A 61 21.31 -20.55 6.29
C ALA A 61 22.32 -19.91 5.33
N ASN A 62 22.88 -20.71 4.43
CA ASN A 62 23.75 -20.31 3.33
C ASN A 62 23.14 -20.81 2.03
N GLY A 63 22.80 -19.93 1.09
CA GLY A 63 22.20 -20.37 -0.17
C GLY A 63 22.04 -19.25 -1.18
N PRO A 64 21.79 -19.57 -2.46
CA PRO A 64 21.71 -18.56 -3.51
C PRO A 64 20.44 -17.69 -3.45
N VAL A 65 19.47 -18.04 -2.60
CA VAL A 65 18.18 -17.35 -2.53
C VAL A 65 18.05 -16.61 -1.21
N THR A 66 17.92 -15.29 -1.28
CA THR A 66 17.81 -14.45 -0.08
C THR A 66 16.35 -14.27 0.35
N ALA A 67 16.11 -14.06 1.64
CA ALA A 67 14.77 -13.81 2.18
C ALA A 67 14.14 -12.54 1.58
N GLU A 68 14.98 -11.57 1.23
CA GLU A 68 14.57 -10.37 0.50
C GLU A 68 14.03 -10.71 -0.89
N GLN A 69 14.70 -11.57 -1.67
CA GLN A 69 14.22 -11.93 -3.02
C GLN A 69 12.87 -12.67 -3.03
N ILE A 70 12.59 -13.48 -2.01
CA ILE A 70 11.36 -14.29 -1.95
C ILE A 70 10.19 -13.50 -1.33
N TYR A 71 10.45 -12.72 -0.28
CA TYR A 71 9.40 -12.11 0.53
C TYR A 71 9.20 -10.61 0.24
N VAL A 72 10.23 -9.94 -0.27
CA VAL A 72 10.11 -8.59 -0.79
C VAL A 72 9.86 -8.70 -2.28
N ASN A 73 8.58 -8.60 -2.65
CA ASN A 73 8.24 -8.50 -4.06
C ASN A 73 8.91 -7.21 -4.58
N GLN A 74 10.00 -7.36 -5.35
CA GLN A 74 10.84 -6.26 -5.82
C GLN A 74 10.00 -5.11 -6.38
N LYS A 75 8.92 -5.45 -7.08
CA LYS A 75 7.95 -4.51 -7.66
C LYS A 75 7.22 -3.66 -6.61
N VAL A 76 6.85 -4.25 -5.48
CA VAL A 76 6.19 -3.55 -4.36
C VAL A 76 7.19 -2.65 -3.63
N SER A 77 8.43 -3.10 -3.43
CA SER A 77 9.47 -2.23 -2.89
C SER A 77 9.81 -1.08 -3.81
N ASP A 78 9.91 -1.31 -5.12
CA ASP A 78 10.12 -0.24 -6.08
C ASP A 78 8.96 0.77 -6.06
N LEU A 79 7.72 0.30 -5.91
CA LEU A 79 6.54 1.15 -5.75
C LEU A 79 6.58 1.99 -4.47
N ILE A 80 6.99 1.39 -3.35
CA ILE A 80 7.13 2.07 -2.05
C ILE A 80 8.28 3.07 -2.07
N SER A 81 9.48 2.67 -2.51
CA SER A 81 10.63 3.56 -2.61
C SER A 81 10.39 4.70 -3.59
N LYS A 82 9.67 4.47 -4.68
CA LYS A 82 9.24 5.54 -5.58
C LYS A 82 8.24 6.49 -4.91
N ALA A 83 7.26 5.95 -4.18
CA ALA A 83 6.29 6.76 -3.45
C ALA A 83 6.97 7.58 -2.33
N GLU A 84 7.93 7.00 -1.61
CA GLU A 84 8.72 7.70 -0.60
C GLU A 84 9.57 8.79 -1.24
N MET A 85 10.28 8.50 -2.34
CA MET A 85 11.09 9.48 -3.06
C MET A 85 10.24 10.64 -3.61
N GLU A 86 9.04 10.37 -4.14
CA GLU A 86 8.09 11.40 -4.60
C GLU A 86 7.49 12.21 -3.45
N GLN A 87 7.36 11.62 -2.26
CA GLN A 87 6.84 12.30 -1.06
C GLN A 87 7.93 13.10 -0.32
N ASN A 88 9.19 12.68 -0.40
CA ASN A 88 10.35 13.29 0.23
C ASN A 88 11.01 14.36 -0.65
N ASP A 89 10.48 14.66 -1.84
CA ASP A 89 10.89 15.83 -2.62
C ASP A 89 10.38 17.12 -1.94
N TYR A 90 11.20 17.65 -1.03
CA TYR A 90 10.97 18.88 -0.27
C TYR A 90 10.86 20.16 -1.13
N ARG A 91 11.08 20.09 -2.45
CA ARG A 91 11.02 21.26 -3.36
C ARG A 91 9.58 21.67 -3.70
N ARG A 92 8.59 20.89 -3.28
CA ARG A 92 7.16 21.22 -3.45
C ARG A 92 6.48 21.35 -2.09
N GLY A 93 6.16 22.58 -1.69
CA GLY A 93 5.54 22.93 -0.40
C GLY A 93 4.13 22.38 -0.13
N LYS A 94 3.63 21.41 -0.91
CA LYS A 94 2.37 20.71 -0.66
C LYS A 94 2.56 19.21 -0.89
N LYS A 95 2.41 18.44 0.18
CA LYS A 95 2.47 16.96 0.18
C LYS A 95 1.32 16.39 -0.67
N PRO A 96 1.58 15.70 -1.79
CA PRO A 96 0.52 15.07 -2.57
C PRO A 96 0.00 13.81 -1.85
N ASN A 97 -1.31 13.61 -1.92
CA ASN A 97 -1.99 12.50 -1.25
C ASN A 97 -1.82 11.21 -2.07
N VAL A 98 -1.07 10.23 -1.54
CA VAL A 98 -0.64 9.00 -2.24
C VAL A 98 -1.67 7.87 -2.23
N PHE A 99 -2.74 7.96 -1.43
CA PHE A 99 -3.77 6.90 -1.37
C PHE A 99 -5.05 7.22 -2.16
N PHE A 100 -5.24 8.48 -2.56
CA PHE A 100 -6.35 8.90 -3.40
C PHE A 100 -5.81 9.51 -4.68
N GLY A 101 -5.56 8.67 -5.68
CA GLY A 101 -5.28 9.11 -7.04
C GLY A 101 -6.49 9.87 -7.59
N LEU A 102 -6.57 11.18 -7.32
CA LEU A 102 -7.67 12.06 -7.70
C LEU A 102 -7.78 12.28 -9.23
N GLN A 103 -6.87 11.74 -10.03
CA GLN A 103 -6.87 11.89 -11.48
C GLN A 103 -6.38 10.62 -12.18
N LYS A 104 -7.29 9.88 -12.82
CA LYS A 104 -6.93 8.87 -13.83
C LYS A 104 -6.61 9.60 -15.14
N ARG A 105 -5.36 9.55 -15.59
CA ARG A 105 -4.93 10.09 -16.89
C ARG A 105 -5.15 9.03 -17.97
N TYR A 106 -6.11 9.27 -18.87
CA TYR A 106 -6.18 8.56 -20.15
C TYR A 106 -5.77 9.53 -21.26
N PHE A 107 -4.86 9.09 -22.14
CA PHE A 107 -4.51 9.79 -23.39
C PHE A 107 -4.07 11.26 -23.26
N GLY A 108 -3.19 11.55 -22.29
CA GLY A 108 -2.49 12.84 -22.22
C GLY A 108 -3.31 14.03 -21.70
N MET A 109 -4.65 13.97 -21.69
CA MET A 109 -5.51 15.00 -21.12
C MET A 109 -6.00 14.64 -19.70
N THR A 110 -5.85 15.58 -18.77
CA THR A 110 -6.35 15.47 -17.39
C THR A 110 -7.85 15.79 -17.38
N PHE A 111 -8.70 14.77 -17.51
CA PHE A 111 -10.13 14.94 -17.28
C PHE A 111 -10.41 14.78 -15.78
N GLY A 112 -10.82 15.87 -15.13
CA GLY A 112 -11.32 15.79 -13.76
C GLY A 112 -12.57 14.91 -13.73
N VAL A 113 -12.55 13.82 -12.95
CA VAL A 113 -13.72 12.96 -12.73
C VAL A 113 -14.92 13.78 -12.25
N PHE A 114 -14.65 14.84 -11.48
CA PHE A 114 -15.65 15.82 -11.06
C PHE A 114 -16.27 16.57 -12.24
N THR A 115 -15.47 17.05 -13.20
CA THR A 115 -15.99 17.78 -14.38
C THR A 115 -16.84 16.86 -15.25
N PHE A 116 -16.39 15.62 -15.47
CA PHE A 116 -17.15 14.64 -16.25
C PHE A 116 -18.47 14.28 -15.56
N ASN A 117 -18.44 13.94 -14.27
CA ASN A 117 -19.64 13.60 -13.50
C ASN A 117 -20.62 14.77 -13.44
N THR A 118 -20.13 16.01 -13.26
CA THR A 118 -20.99 17.21 -13.27
C THR A 118 -21.62 17.44 -14.64
N ILE A 119 -20.88 17.25 -15.74
CA ILE A 119 -21.44 17.36 -17.09
C ILE A 119 -22.51 16.29 -17.32
N VAL A 120 -22.23 15.04 -16.95
CA VAL A 120 -23.20 13.93 -17.08
C VAL A 120 -24.46 14.20 -16.27
N LEU A 121 -24.31 14.68 -15.02
CA LEU A 121 -25.44 15.01 -14.15
C LEU A 121 -26.30 16.15 -14.72
N ILE A 122 -25.68 17.21 -15.24
CA ILE A 122 -26.39 18.32 -15.87
C ILE A 122 -27.09 17.83 -17.14
N ALA A 123 -26.40 17.06 -17.98
CA ALA A 123 -26.96 16.53 -19.22
C ALA A 123 -28.15 15.59 -18.94
N SER A 124 -28.05 14.70 -17.96
CA SER A 124 -29.15 13.80 -17.59
C SER A 124 -30.35 14.56 -17.03
N THR A 125 -30.10 15.61 -16.24
CA THR A 125 -31.16 16.46 -15.69
C THR A 125 -31.89 17.20 -16.80
N LEU A 126 -31.17 17.80 -17.75
CA LEU A 126 -31.75 18.49 -18.90
C LEU A 126 -32.51 17.53 -19.82
N ALA A 127 -31.97 16.32 -20.07
CA ALA A 127 -32.64 15.32 -20.88
C ALA A 127 -33.99 14.89 -20.28
N LEU A 128 -34.04 14.67 -18.96
CA LEU A 128 -35.29 14.35 -18.26
C LEU A 128 -36.29 15.51 -18.32
N LEU A 129 -35.84 16.75 -18.18
CA LEU A 129 -36.71 17.92 -18.29
C LEU A 129 -37.29 18.09 -19.71
N VAL A 130 -36.48 17.89 -20.75
CA VAL A 130 -36.95 17.95 -22.15
C VAL A 130 -37.92 16.81 -22.44
N LEU A 131 -37.61 15.60 -21.96
CA LEU A 131 -38.50 14.44 -22.12
C LEU A 131 -39.84 14.68 -21.41
N LEU A 132 -39.81 15.19 -20.18
CA LEU A 132 -41.02 15.54 -19.43
C LEU A 132 -41.82 16.62 -20.16
N HIS A 133 -41.15 17.67 -20.65
CA HIS A 133 -41.80 18.73 -21.41
C HIS A 133 -42.45 18.19 -22.69
N TRP A 134 -41.78 17.28 -23.40
CA TRP A 134 -42.31 16.66 -24.60
C TRP A 134 -43.52 15.75 -24.31
N ILE A 135 -43.46 14.96 -23.23
CA ILE A 135 -44.58 14.12 -22.78
C ILE A 135 -45.78 15.01 -22.40
N LEU A 136 -45.56 16.06 -21.62
CA LEU A 136 -46.62 17.00 -21.22
C LEU A 136 -47.24 17.68 -22.44
N ARG A 137 -46.42 18.10 -23.41
CA ARG A 137 -46.91 18.70 -24.66
C ARG A 137 -47.76 17.72 -25.47
N LYS A 138 -47.31 16.47 -25.61
CA LYS A 138 -48.09 15.42 -26.28
C LYS A 138 -49.41 15.12 -25.56
N GLN A 139 -49.42 15.09 -24.23
CA GLN A 139 -50.65 14.84 -23.47
C GLN A 139 -51.64 16.02 -23.58
N LEU A 140 -51.16 17.26 -23.58
CA LEU A 140 -52.00 18.45 -23.77
C LEU A 140 -52.60 18.53 -25.18
N GLU A 141 -51.87 18.09 -26.21
CA GLU A 141 -52.38 17.99 -27.59
C GLU A 141 -53.46 16.90 -27.72
N VAL A 142 -53.36 15.80 -26.97
CA VAL A 142 -54.35 14.71 -26.96
C VAL A 142 -55.63 15.14 -26.23
N VAL A 143 -55.52 15.82 -25.08
CA VAL A 143 -56.70 16.33 -24.33
C VAL A 143 -57.46 17.41 -25.09
N ARG A 144 -56.80 18.22 -25.92
CA ARG A 144 -57.46 19.24 -26.76
C ARG A 144 -58.21 18.66 -27.98
N ARG A 145 -57.99 17.39 -28.30
CA ARG A 145 -58.65 16.68 -29.42
C ARG A 145 -59.76 15.69 -28.98
N SER A 146 -60.00 15.56 -27.67
CA SER A 146 -61.19 14.90 -27.11
C SER A 146 -62.22 15.94 -26.71
#